data_AF-Q12R16-F1
#
_entry.id   AF-Q12R16-F1
#
_cell.length_a   1.000
_cell.length_b   1.000
_cell.length_c   1.000
_cell.angle_alpha   90.00
_cell.angle_beta   90.00
_cell.angle_gamma   90.00
#
_symmetry.space_group_name_H-M   'P 1'
#
loop_
_entity.id
_entity.type
_entity.pdbx_description
1 polymer ?
#
loop_
_entity_poly.entity_id
_entity_poly.type
_entity_poly.pdbx_seq_one_letter_code
_entity_poly.pdbx_strand_id
1 'polypeptide(L)'
;MLSVLDKNRLWVVFMMTISLIFLIGYLLLAGVAWFNASRRGSLHWCDLSAPVLIPLFWVALVVAGVGHQSLTHLIEIPILLGIIALLLNIRVFVIDAIQTNTKLNAYIVLGLGLISVLLVRSFMPFLAE
;
A
#
# COMPACT_ATOMS: atom_id res chain seq x y z
N MET A 1 35.52 -6.45 -11.29
CA MET A 1 35.05 -6.34 -9.90
C MET A 1 34.49 -4.95 -9.59
N LEU A 2 35.19 -3.85 -9.95
CA LEU A 2 34.67 -2.47 -9.84
C LEU A 2 33.40 -2.21 -10.66
N SER A 3 33.26 -2.74 -11.87
CA SER A 3 32.07 -2.53 -12.73
C SER A 3 30.79 -3.21 -12.22
N VAL A 4 30.91 -4.31 -11.47
CA VAL A 4 29.77 -5.04 -10.89
C VAL A 4 29.26 -4.32 -9.65
N LEU A 5 30.18 -3.73 -8.86
CA LEU A 5 29.82 -2.95 -7.68
C LEU A 5 29.05 -1.68 -8.05
N ASP A 6 29.47 -0.96 -9.10
CA ASP A 6 28.77 0.23 -9.58
C ASP A 6 27.38 -0.10 -10.14
N LYS A 7 27.25 -1.21 -10.87
CA LYS A 7 25.96 -1.66 -11.40
C LYS A 7 24.97 -1.99 -10.28
N ASN A 8 25.42 -2.72 -9.24
CA ASN A 8 24.57 -3.02 -8.08
C ASN A 8 24.18 -1.75 -7.31
N ARG A 9 25.09 -0.77 -7.19
CA ARG A 9 24.80 0.50 -6.53
C ARG A 9 23.76 1.32 -7.28
N LEU A 10 23.86 1.38 -8.61
CA LEU A 10 22.86 2.01 -9.49
C LEU A 10 21.49 1.35 -9.35
N TRP A 11 21.43 0.02 -9.31
CA TRP A 11 20.16 -0.70 -9.09
C TRP A 11 19.54 -0.38 -7.73
N VAL A 12 20.33 -0.37 -6.65
CA VAL A 12 19.82 -0.01 -5.32
C VAL A 12 19.27 1.41 -5.29
N VAL A 13 20.01 2.38 -5.85
CA VAL A 13 19.57 3.79 -5.90
C VAL A 13 18.29 3.92 -6.74
N PHE A 14 18.21 3.24 -7.88
CA PHE A 14 17.01 3.23 -8.72
C PHE A 14 15.79 2.68 -7.98
N MET A 15 15.94 1.56 -7.27
CA MET A 15 14.86 0.94 -6.49
C MET A 15 14.41 1.81 -5.30
N MET A 16 15.36 2.45 -4.60
CA MET A 16 15.04 3.39 -3.52
C MET A 16 14.27 4.60 -4.06
N THR A 17 14.66 5.12 -5.23
CA THR A 17 14.02 6.27 -5.86
C THR A 17 12.58 5.97 -6.25
N ILE A 18 12.34 4.80 -6.87
CA ILE A 18 10.98 4.36 -7.23
C ILE A 18 10.11 4.24 -5.98
N SER A 19 10.62 3.57 -4.95
CA SER A 19 9.89 3.38 -3.69
C SER A 19 9.52 4.73 -3.05
N LEU A 20 10.44 5.70 -3.10
CA LEU A 20 10.20 7.05 -2.59
C LEU A 20 9.12 7.79 -3.41
N ILE A 21 9.13 7.68 -4.73
CA ILE A 21 8.12 8.29 -5.60
C ILE A 21 6.73 7.74 -5.28
N PHE A 22 6.59 6.43 -5.10
CA PHE A 22 5.32 5.81 -4.71
C PHE A 22 4.87 6.22 -3.31
N LEU A 23 5.80 6.34 -2.36
CA LEU A 23 5.49 6.85 -1.03
C LEU A 23 5.00 8.30 -1.08
N ILE A 24 5.64 9.16 -1.86
CA ILE A 24 5.21 10.55 -2.05
C ILE A 24 3.83 10.59 -2.73
N GLY A 25 3.63 9.81 -3.78
CA GLY A 25 2.33 9.70 -4.46
C GLY A 25 1.23 9.25 -3.50
N TYR A 26 1.52 8.25 -2.65
CA TYR A 26 0.63 7.82 -1.58
C TYR A 26 0.29 8.96 -0.64
N LEU A 27 1.29 9.68 -0.12
CA LEU A 27 1.08 10.80 0.82
C LEU A 27 0.23 11.92 0.22
N LEU A 28 0.42 12.23 -1.07
CA LEU A 28 -0.38 13.24 -1.76
C LEU A 28 -1.84 12.79 -1.92
N LEU A 29 -2.07 11.57 -2.40
CA LEU A 29 -3.42 11.04 -2.62
C LEU A 29 -4.17 10.79 -1.30
N ALA A 30 -3.52 10.14 -0.35
CA ALA A 30 -4.08 9.88 0.97
C ALA A 30 -4.25 11.18 1.77
N GLY A 31 -3.35 12.15 1.60
CA GLY A 31 -3.39 13.44 2.31
C GLY A 31 -4.64 14.26 2.02
N VAL A 32 -5.15 14.23 0.78
CA VAL A 32 -6.40 14.92 0.43
C VAL A 32 -7.61 14.30 1.15
N ALA A 33 -7.73 12.97 1.11
CA ALA A 33 -8.77 12.24 1.84
C ALA A 33 -8.64 12.47 3.36
N TRP A 34 -7.41 12.42 3.87
CA TRP A 34 -7.11 12.64 5.28
C TRP A 34 -7.54 14.02 5.76
N PHE A 35 -7.19 15.06 5.01
CA PHE A 35 -7.53 16.43 5.37
C PHE A 35 -9.05 16.63 5.41
N ASN A 36 -9.77 16.08 4.43
CA ASN A 36 -11.23 16.13 4.42
C ASN A 36 -11.85 15.32 5.58
N ALA A 37 -11.36 14.11 5.84
CA ALA A 37 -11.83 13.28 6.96
C ALA A 37 -11.56 13.93 8.32
N SER A 38 -10.42 14.61 8.47
CA SER A 38 -10.01 15.31 9.70
C SER A 38 -10.94 16.48 10.00
N ARG A 39 -11.27 17.28 8.97
CA ARG A 39 -12.24 18.37 9.11
C ARG A 39 -13.65 17.89 9.48
N ARG A 40 -14.01 16.66 9.12
CA ARG A 40 -15.32 16.05 9.40
C ARG A 40 -15.35 15.21 10.67
N GLY A 41 -14.23 15.04 11.37
CA GLY A 41 -14.13 14.14 12.53
C GLY A 41 -14.39 12.67 12.20
N SER A 42 -14.17 12.27 10.94
CA SER A 42 -14.41 10.89 10.43
C SER A 42 -13.12 10.05 10.37
N LEU A 43 -12.04 10.53 11.00
CA LEU A 43 -10.76 9.84 11.01
C LEU A 43 -10.75 8.80 12.13
N HIS A 44 -10.46 7.55 11.76
CA HIS A 44 -10.36 6.45 12.70
C HIS A 44 -8.93 5.94 12.80
N TRP A 45 -8.59 5.33 13.94
CA TRP A 45 -7.26 4.77 14.19
C TRP A 45 -6.85 3.73 13.13
N CYS A 46 -7.81 2.98 12.59
CA CYS A 46 -7.56 2.04 11.51
C CYS A 46 -7.02 2.73 10.24
N ASP A 47 -7.45 3.97 9.94
CA ASP A 47 -6.98 4.72 8.78
C ASP A 47 -5.54 5.22 8.96
N LEU A 48 -5.18 5.62 10.18
CA LEU A 48 -3.79 5.93 10.55
C LEU A 48 -2.89 4.71 10.39
N SER A 49 -3.40 3.55 10.81
CA SER A 49 -2.61 2.33 10.88
C SER A 49 -2.50 1.58 9.55
N ALA A 50 -3.44 1.76 8.61
CA ALA A 50 -3.47 1.06 7.33
C ALA A 50 -2.16 1.12 6.53
N PRO A 51 -1.49 2.28 6.35
CA PRO A 51 -0.21 2.35 5.64
C PRO A 51 0.94 1.61 6.35
N VAL A 52 0.78 1.22 7.61
CA VAL A 52 1.80 0.47 8.37
C VAL A 52 1.41 -1.01 8.47
N LEU A 53 0.17 -1.29 8.88
CA LEU A 53 -0.35 -2.64 9.07
C LEU A 53 -0.35 -3.45 7.78
N ILE A 54 -0.69 -2.83 6.65
CA ILE A 54 -0.80 -3.56 5.39
C ILE A 54 0.59 -3.99 4.87
N PRO A 55 1.61 -3.11 4.83
CA PRO A 55 2.98 -3.55 4.56
C PRO A 55 3.51 -4.55 5.59
N LEU A 56 3.21 -4.40 6.89
CA LEU A 56 3.63 -5.38 7.90
C LEU A 56 3.01 -6.76 7.66
N PHE A 57 1.72 -6.80 7.32
CA PHE A 57 1.03 -8.04 6.99
C PHE A 57 1.63 -8.67 5.73
N TRP A 58 1.94 -7.85 4.72
CA TRP A 58 2.68 -8.30 3.54
C TRP A 58 4.04 -8.91 3.90
N VAL A 59 4.85 -8.25 4.74
CA VAL A 59 6.13 -8.79 5.24
C VAL A 59 5.93 -10.13 5.96
N ALA A 60 4.90 -10.25 6.79
CA ALA A 60 4.60 -11.50 7.49
C ALA A 60 4.31 -12.65 6.50
N LEU A 61 3.57 -12.40 5.42
CA LEU A 61 3.32 -13.39 4.37
C LEU A 61 4.57 -13.75 3.58
N VAL A 62 5.43 -12.77 3.31
CA VAL A 62 6.74 -13.01 2.66
C VAL A 62 7.61 -13.93 3.52
N VAL A 63 7.70 -13.65 4.82
CA VAL A 63 8.46 -14.48 5.77
C VAL A 63 7.86 -15.89 5.90
N ALA A 64 6.53 -16.00 5.86
CA ALA A 64 5.83 -17.29 5.88
C ALA A 64 5.94 -18.07 4.56
N GLY A 65 6.56 -17.51 3.52
CA GLY A 65 6.70 -18.17 2.22
C GLY A 65 5.40 -18.24 1.41
N VAL A 66 4.39 -17.42 1.73
CA VAL A 66 3.10 -17.40 1.04
C VAL A 66 3.21 -16.56 -0.22
N GLY A 67 3.19 -17.18 -1.40
CA GLY A 67 3.28 -16.56 -2.74
C GLY A 67 4.69 -16.65 -3.36
N HIS A 68 4.86 -16.20 -4.60
CA HIS A 68 6.13 -16.34 -5.33
C HIS A 68 7.27 -15.51 -4.73
N GLN A 69 8.52 -15.99 -4.86
CA GLN A 69 9.76 -15.34 -4.39
C GLN A 69 10.62 -14.83 -5.55
N SER A 70 10.12 -13.85 -6.30
CA SER A 70 10.84 -13.20 -7.41
C SER A 70 11.04 -11.70 -7.15
N LEU A 71 11.81 -11.02 -8.02
CA LEU A 71 11.97 -9.56 -8.03
C LEU A 71 10.64 -8.79 -8.09
N THR A 72 9.54 -9.45 -8.47
CA THR A 72 8.17 -8.92 -8.47
C THR A 72 7.73 -8.43 -7.08
N HIS A 73 8.27 -8.98 -5.99
CA HIS A 73 8.02 -8.50 -4.61
C HIS A 73 8.21 -7.00 -4.43
N LEU A 74 9.16 -6.41 -5.15
CA LEU A 74 9.50 -5.00 -4.98
C LEU A 74 8.43 -4.06 -5.54
N ILE A 75 7.66 -4.51 -6.55
CA ILE A 75 6.57 -3.71 -7.13
C ILE A 75 5.22 -3.95 -6.42
N GLU A 76 5.10 -5.03 -5.63
CA GLU A 76 3.91 -5.32 -4.83
C GLU A 76 3.64 -4.22 -3.79
N ILE A 77 4.68 -3.70 -3.12
CA ILE A 77 4.54 -2.65 -2.11
C ILE A 77 3.96 -1.34 -2.73
N PRO A 78 4.53 -0.79 -3.82
CA PRO A 78 3.92 0.31 -4.58
C PRO A 78 2.44 0.10 -4.93
N ILE A 79 2.09 -1.09 -5.42
CA ILE A 79 0.71 -1.42 -5.81
C ILE A 79 -0.19 -1.41 -4.58
N LEU A 80 0.24 -2.02 -3.48
CA LEU A 80 -0.52 -2.05 -2.23
C LEU A 80 -0.73 -0.64 -1.68
N LEU A 81 0.29 0.21 -1.67
CA LEU A 81 0.15 1.61 -1.28
C LEU A 81 -0.87 2.34 -2.16
N GLY A 82 -0.81 2.14 -3.48
CA GLY A 82 -1.78 2.70 -4.42
C GLY A 82 -3.22 2.25 -4.14
N ILE A 83 -3.43 0.95 -3.89
CA ILE A 83 -4.73 0.38 -3.53
C ILE A 83 -5.26 1.00 -2.23
N ILE A 84 -4.43 1.11 -1.19
CA ILE A 84 -4.83 1.71 0.09
C ILE A 84 -5.22 3.18 -0.08
N ALA A 85 -4.43 3.96 -0.81
CA ALA A 85 -4.75 5.36 -1.07
C ALA A 85 -6.09 5.50 -1.80
N LEU A 86 -6.36 4.63 -2.79
CA LEU A 86 -7.61 4.61 -3.53
C LEU A 86 -8.79 4.23 -2.63
N LEU A 87 -8.67 3.16 -1.84
CA LEU A 87 -9.71 2.72 -0.92
C LEU A 87 -10.03 3.80 0.13
N LEU A 88 -9.01 4.48 0.67
CA LEU A 88 -9.20 5.59 1.62
C LEU A 88 -9.96 6.75 0.96
N ASN A 89 -9.61 7.11 -0.27
CA ASN A 89 -10.31 8.15 -1.02
C ASN A 89 -11.78 7.77 -1.32
N ILE A 90 -12.02 6.55 -1.81
CA ILE A 90 -13.38 6.05 -2.06
C ILE A 90 -14.20 6.09 -0.76
N ARG A 91 -13.63 5.65 0.35
CA ARG A 91 -14.31 5.68 1.64
C ARG A 91 -14.69 7.09 2.05
N VAL A 92 -13.73 8.01 2.04
CA VAL A 92 -13.94 9.37 2.55
C VAL A 92 -14.88 10.19 1.64
N PHE A 93 -14.76 10.05 0.32
CA PHE A 93 -15.51 10.89 -0.62
C PHE A 93 -16.83 10.27 -1.09
N VAL A 94 -16.91 8.95 -1.17
CA VAL A 94 -18.09 8.24 -1.70
C VAL A 94 -18.85 7.57 -0.56
N ILE A 95 -18.21 6.68 0.21
CA ILE A 95 -18.92 5.85 1.19
C ILE A 95 -19.40 6.68 2.38
N ASP A 96 -18.55 7.50 2.98
CA ASP A 96 -18.88 8.37 4.11
C ASP A 96 -19.86 9.51 3.71
N ALA A 97 -20.03 9.77 2.41
CA ALA A 97 -21.05 10.69 1.91
C ALA A 97 -22.45 10.05 1.85
N ILE A 98 -22.53 8.73 1.72
CA ILE A 98 -23.78 7.96 1.59
C ILE A 98 -24.16 7.30 2.92
N GLN A 99 -23.19 6.78 3.66
CA GLN A 99 -23.39 6.03 4.90
C GLN A 99 -22.80 6.77 6.09
N THR A 100 -23.60 6.89 7.15
CA THR A 100 -23.22 7.60 8.38
C THR A 100 -22.33 6.79 9.32
N ASN A 101 -22.22 5.47 9.13
CA ASN A 101 -21.41 4.61 9.98
C ASN A 101 -19.93 4.56 9.53
N THR A 102 -19.25 5.68 9.74
CA THR A 102 -17.85 5.87 9.31
C THR A 102 -16.87 4.90 9.96
N LYS A 103 -17.18 4.42 11.18
CA LYS A 103 -16.38 3.40 11.88
C LYS A 103 -16.38 2.08 11.15
N LEU A 104 -17.58 1.57 10.81
CA LEU A 104 -17.71 0.31 10.08
C LEU A 104 -17.05 0.42 8.70
N ASN A 105 -17.25 1.54 8.00
CA ASN A 105 -16.62 1.79 6.69
C ASN A 105 -15.09 1.71 6.77
N ALA A 106 -14.50 2.26 7.82
CA ALA A 106 -13.05 2.23 8.01
C ALA A 106 -12.52 0.81 8.28
N TYR A 107 -13.25 -0.02 9.05
CA TYR A 107 -12.92 -1.44 9.21
C TYR A 107 -13.07 -2.24 7.91
N ILE A 108 -14.10 -1.96 7.12
CA ILE A 108 -14.30 -2.59 5.81
C ILE A 108 -13.12 -2.26 4.89
N VAL A 109 -12.69 -0.99 4.84
CA VAL A 109 -11.52 -0.57 4.04
C VAL A 109 -10.25 -1.27 4.48
N LEU A 110 -10.01 -1.37 5.79
CA LEU A 110 -8.85 -2.09 6.32
C LEU A 110 -8.91 -3.58 5.93
N GLY A 111 -10.07 -4.22 6.07
CA GLY A 111 -10.28 -5.61 5.67
C GLY A 111 -10.06 -5.83 4.17
N LEU A 112 -10.58 -4.94 3.32
CA LEU A 112 -10.32 -4.96 1.88
C LEU A 112 -8.83 -4.77 1.56
N GLY A 113 -8.13 -3.93 2.33
CA GLY A 113 -6.68 -3.77 2.27
C GLY A 113 -5.91 -5.06 2.57
N LEU A 114 -6.30 -5.79 3.62
CA LEU A 114 -5.69 -7.08 3.96
C LEU A 114 -6.00 -8.15 2.91
N ILE A 115 -7.23 -8.19 2.39
CA ILE A 115 -7.61 -9.11 1.31
C ILE A 115 -6.80 -8.81 0.04
N SER A 116 -6.59 -7.53 -0.29
CA SER A 116 -5.80 -7.17 -1.46
C SER A 116 -4.33 -7.58 -1.33
N VAL A 117 -3.75 -7.60 -0.13
CA VAL A 117 -2.43 -8.23 0.10
C VAL A 117 -2.44 -9.70 -0.31
N LEU A 118 -3.44 -10.47 0.14
CA LEU A 118 -3.54 -11.89 -0.21
C LEU A 118 -3.71 -12.09 -1.72
N LEU A 119 -4.51 -11.24 -2.37
CA LEU A 119 -4.71 -11.30 -3.82
C LEU A 119 -3.43 -10.98 -4.59
N VAL A 120 -2.72 -9.90 -4.21
CA VAL A 120 -1.44 -9.54 -4.82
C VAL A 120 -0.43 -10.68 -4.66
N ARG A 121 -0.31 -11.25 -3.45
CA ARG A 121 0.60 -12.39 -3.19
C ARG A 121 0.25 -13.67 -3.95
N SER A 122 -1.04 -13.93 -4.15
CA SER A 122 -1.51 -15.19 -4.76
C SER A 122 -1.53 -15.14 -6.29
N PHE A 123 -1.85 -13.97 -6.86
CA PHE A 123 -2.15 -13.85 -8.28
C PHE A 123 -1.17 -13.02 -9.10
N MET A 124 -0.22 -12.30 -8.47
CA MET A 124 0.71 -11.52 -9.26
C MET A 124 1.66 -12.45 -10.04
N PRO A 125 1.66 -12.38 -11.39
CA PRO A 125 2.44 -13.27 -12.22
C PRO A 125 3.94 -12.96 -12.10
N PHE A 126 4.77 -13.98 -12.33
CA PHE A 126 6.22 -13.81 -12.46
C PHE A 126 6.52 -12.71 -13.49
N LEU A 127 7.29 -11.69 -13.11
CA LEU A 127 8.12 -11.03 -14.11
C LEU A 127 9.24 -12.03 -14.41
N ALA A 128 9.27 -12.53 -15.64
CA ALA A 128 10.40 -13.31 -16.13
C ALA A 128 11.68 -12.47 -15.99
N GLU A 129 12.72 -13.08 -15.43
CA GLU A 129 14.06 -12.50 -15.26
C GLU A 129 14.76 -12.21 -16.59
#